data_AF-A0A7D7LZI9-F1
#
_entry.id   AF-A0A7D7LZI9-F1
#
_cell.length_a   1.000
_cell.length_b   1.000
_cell.length_c   1.000
_cell.angle_alpha   90.00
_cell.angle_beta   90.00
_cell.angle_gamma   90.00
#
_symmetry.space_group_name_H-M   'P 1'
#
loop_
_entity.id
_entity.type
_entity.pdbx_description
1 polymer ?
#
loop_
_entity_poly.entity_id
_entity_poly.type
_entity_poly.pdbx_seq_one_letter_code
_entity_poly.pdbx_strand_id
1 'polypeptide(L)'
;MAAVGLGVVGFGAVGFGAVACSDEPSSTTSAPASSITEQVETLDEVTVHRFEYPTPDTADTEQNWAELYLPAGEQRVDSIPLVVLIHGGAWQSALGADIFEPLARDLADRGMAVYNVEYRRVGSGGGWPATFRDVASALDHVAVVDKQFPQITTDDELVVGHSAGAQLAVWGGTRHKLKDDEVGSRPVFRPTRVVSLAGPLDMVYAATHGDDRIVTALGGTPRQVPQRYAMVDPIQNIDPDTPVVAIHGTADRVVSPVNSQRYVDAVVRQGGDAEAVLIDGGNHGSVVTSDAAEYPRVLDIITGASQADVEDVA
;
A
#
# COMPACT_ATOMS: atom_id res chain seq x y z
N MET A 1 -74.45 49.50 27.88
CA MET A 1 -73.46 50.36 27.21
C MET A 1 -73.24 49.75 25.83
N ALA A 2 -73.79 50.36 24.77
CA ALA A 2 -73.11 51.32 23.88
C ALA A 2 -72.10 50.60 22.95
N ALA A 3 -72.30 50.44 21.63
CA ALA A 3 -72.38 51.45 20.54
C ALA A 3 -71.01 52.11 20.26
N VAL A 4 -70.51 52.43 19.05
CA VAL A 4 -71.00 52.65 17.64
C VAL A 4 -69.92 52.07 16.67
N GLY A 5 -70.06 51.77 15.37
CA GLY A 5 -71.13 51.88 14.35
C GLY A 5 -70.57 52.39 12.98
N LEU A 6 -71.42 52.53 11.94
CA LEU A 6 -71.08 52.88 10.52
C LEU A 6 -70.31 51.77 9.74
N GLY A 7 -70.35 51.70 8.39
CA GLY A 7 -71.10 52.48 7.39
C GLY A 7 -70.93 51.97 5.94
N VAL A 8 -71.95 52.21 5.09
CA VAL A 8 -72.06 51.80 3.66
C VAL A 8 -71.15 52.70 2.78
N VAL A 9 -70.60 52.28 1.62
CA VAL A 9 -71.12 52.32 0.22
C VAL A 9 -70.13 51.60 -0.72
N GLY A 10 -70.60 51.06 -1.85
CA GLY A 10 -69.74 50.61 -2.96
C GLY A 10 -70.40 50.83 -4.34
N PHE A 11 -69.63 50.73 -5.42
CA PHE A 11 -70.09 50.64 -6.82
C PHE A 11 -68.92 50.29 -7.76
N GLY A 12 -69.21 49.83 -8.98
CA GLY A 12 -68.26 49.85 -10.11
C GLY A 12 -67.91 48.47 -10.68
N ALA A 13 -68.35 48.22 -11.92
CA ALA A 13 -67.89 47.10 -12.75
C ALA A 13 -67.22 47.67 -14.01
N VAL A 14 -66.06 47.13 -14.39
CA VAL A 14 -65.41 47.35 -15.69
C VAL A 14 -64.80 46.02 -16.13
N GLY A 15 -64.99 45.65 -17.39
CA GLY A 15 -64.40 44.46 -17.99
C GLY A 15 -63.51 44.80 -19.18
N PHE A 16 -62.31 44.23 -19.17
CA PHE A 16 -61.41 44.02 -20.31
C PHE A 16 -60.74 42.65 -20.06
N GLY A 17 -60.31 41.88 -21.05
CA GLY A 17 -60.28 42.11 -22.49
C GLY A 17 -59.20 41.18 -23.05
N ALA A 18 -59.57 40.23 -23.92
CA ALA A 18 -58.65 39.15 -24.29
C ALA A 18 -57.47 39.64 -25.14
N VAL A 19 -56.26 39.21 -24.78
CA VAL A 19 -55.08 39.27 -25.64
C VAL A 19 -54.47 37.88 -25.68
N ALA A 20 -54.48 37.25 -26.86
CA ALA A 20 -53.65 36.11 -27.13
C ALA A 20 -52.35 36.61 -27.78
N CYS A 21 -51.21 36.20 -27.23
CA CYS A 21 -49.92 36.31 -27.91
C CYS A 21 -49.54 34.91 -28.41
N SER A 22 -48.99 34.85 -29.62
CA SER A 22 -48.61 33.60 -30.29
C SER A 22 -47.21 33.14 -29.88
N ASP A 23 -47.04 31.83 -29.69
CA ASP A 23 -45.72 31.21 -29.61
C ASP A 23 -45.01 31.27 -30.97
N GLU A 24 -43.76 31.74 -30.99
CA GLU A 24 -42.81 31.48 -32.09
C GLU A 24 -41.80 30.41 -31.64
N PRO A 25 -41.47 29.41 -32.48
CA PRO A 25 -40.49 28.40 -32.14
C PRO A 25 -39.06 28.97 -32.24
N SER A 26 -38.38 29.12 -31.10
CA SER A 26 -36.98 29.55 -31.06
C SER A 26 -36.04 28.48 -31.62
N SER A 27 -35.39 28.76 -32.75
CA SER A 27 -34.46 27.82 -33.39
C SER A 27 -33.13 27.73 -32.65
N THR A 28 -33.01 26.75 -31.76
CA THR A 28 -31.77 26.41 -31.06
C THR A 28 -30.79 25.67 -31.98
N THR A 29 -29.90 26.41 -32.65
CA THR A 29 -28.75 25.85 -33.36
C THR A 29 -27.82 25.16 -32.35
N SER A 30 -27.79 23.82 -32.34
CA SER A 30 -26.77 23.09 -31.59
C SER A 30 -25.40 23.30 -32.24
N ALA A 31 -24.44 23.81 -31.47
CA ALA A 31 -23.04 23.69 -31.84
C ALA A 31 -22.66 22.20 -31.85
N PRO A 32 -21.77 21.74 -32.74
CA PRO A 32 -21.22 20.40 -32.64
C PRO A 32 -20.45 20.29 -31.32
N ALA A 33 -20.69 19.22 -30.56
CA ALA A 33 -19.84 18.90 -29.42
C ALA A 33 -18.46 18.52 -29.97
N SER A 34 -17.46 19.38 -29.73
CA SER A 34 -16.06 19.03 -29.99
C SER A 34 -15.71 17.83 -29.11
N SER A 35 -15.52 16.66 -29.73
CA SER A 35 -14.93 15.51 -29.06
C SER A 35 -13.51 15.88 -28.63
N ILE A 36 -13.32 16.17 -27.34
CA ILE A 36 -11.99 16.26 -26.74
C ILE A 36 -11.47 14.82 -26.75
N THR A 37 -10.67 14.47 -27.76
CA THR A 37 -9.84 13.27 -27.71
C THR A 37 -8.78 13.53 -26.66
N GLU A 38 -8.98 12.92 -25.50
CA GLU A 38 -8.05 12.93 -24.39
C GLU A 38 -6.68 12.41 -24.86
N GLN A 39 -5.65 13.25 -24.73
CA GLN A 39 -4.30 12.89 -25.14
C GLN A 39 -3.62 12.14 -23.99
N VAL A 40 -3.77 10.82 -24.02
CA VAL A 40 -3.08 9.90 -23.12
C VAL A 40 -1.56 10.07 -23.29
N GLU A 41 -0.85 10.31 -22.19
CA GLU A 41 0.61 10.36 -22.18
C GLU A 41 1.19 8.96 -22.45
N THR A 42 2.35 8.87 -23.11
CA THR A 42 3.03 7.61 -23.39
C THR A 42 4.50 7.75 -23.04
N LEU A 43 5.02 6.84 -22.22
CA LEU A 43 6.43 6.80 -21.85
C LEU A 43 7.17 5.79 -22.75
N ASP A 44 8.30 6.22 -23.34
CA ASP A 44 9.13 5.35 -24.19
C ASP A 44 9.95 4.32 -23.39
N GLU A 45 10.22 4.59 -22.11
CA GLU A 45 11.00 3.76 -21.18
C GLU A 45 10.51 3.90 -19.73
N VAL A 46 10.99 3.04 -18.82
CA VAL A 46 10.67 3.11 -17.39
C VAL A 46 11.25 4.39 -16.77
N THR A 47 10.39 5.31 -16.33
CA THR A 47 10.82 6.55 -15.67
C THR A 47 10.88 6.38 -14.15
N VAL A 48 11.77 7.12 -13.48
CA VAL A 48 11.98 7.02 -12.02
C VAL A 48 11.83 8.40 -11.38
N HIS A 49 10.94 8.51 -10.40
CA HIS A 49 10.63 9.76 -9.68
C HIS A 49 10.88 9.55 -8.18
N ARG A 50 11.72 10.40 -7.56
CA ARG A 50 12.05 10.30 -6.13
C ARG A 50 11.20 11.28 -5.29
N PHE A 51 10.62 10.78 -4.21
CA PHE A 51 9.82 11.54 -3.24
C PHE A 51 10.48 11.50 -1.87
N GLU A 52 10.49 12.63 -1.16
CA GLU A 52 10.76 12.68 0.29
C GLU A 52 9.43 12.58 1.03
N TYR A 53 9.31 11.68 2.02
CA TYR A 53 8.09 11.49 2.80
C TYR A 53 8.24 12.04 4.24
N PRO A 54 7.20 12.65 4.82
CA PRO A 54 7.29 13.25 6.15
C PRO A 54 7.19 12.20 7.27
N THR A 55 8.10 12.24 8.25
CA THR A 55 8.01 11.41 9.46
C THR A 55 7.43 12.17 10.65
N PRO A 56 6.90 11.50 11.71
CA PRO A 56 6.39 12.17 12.92
C PRO A 56 7.50 12.79 13.77
N ASP A 57 8.71 12.23 13.70
CA ASP A 57 9.94 12.83 14.21
C ASP A 57 10.60 13.67 13.08
N THR A 58 11.71 14.37 13.35
CA THR A 58 12.49 15.06 12.30
C THR A 58 12.86 14.09 11.18
N ALA A 59 12.41 14.34 9.95
CA ALA A 59 12.77 13.51 8.80
C ALA A 59 14.26 13.64 8.46
N ASP A 60 14.84 12.56 7.97
CA ASP A 60 16.20 12.49 7.44
C ASP A 60 16.10 12.28 5.92
N THR A 61 16.37 13.31 5.12
CA THR A 61 16.16 13.26 3.66
C THR A 61 17.14 12.32 2.93
N GLU A 62 18.21 11.86 3.60
CA GLU A 62 19.07 10.80 3.04
C GLU A 62 18.44 9.39 3.19
N GLN A 63 17.44 9.22 4.06
CA GLN A 63 16.83 7.94 4.43
C GLN A 63 15.30 7.91 4.48
N ASN A 64 14.61 9.03 4.28
CA ASN A 64 13.15 9.12 4.27
C ASN A 64 12.64 9.53 2.88
N TRP A 65 13.00 8.70 1.91
CA TRP A 65 12.59 8.83 0.51
C TRP A 65 12.10 7.50 -0.06
N ALA A 66 11.41 7.59 -1.18
CA ALA A 66 11.02 6.43 -1.97
C ALA A 66 11.11 6.79 -3.47
N GLU A 67 11.32 5.78 -4.31
CA GLU A 67 11.39 5.92 -5.76
C GLU A 67 10.21 5.21 -6.42
N LEU A 68 9.44 5.98 -7.18
CA LEU A 68 8.38 5.48 -8.06
C LEU A 68 8.97 5.19 -9.43
N TYR A 69 8.94 3.92 -9.80
CA TYR A 69 9.23 3.43 -11.15
C TYR A 69 7.88 3.35 -11.88
N LEU A 70 7.72 4.12 -12.97
CA LEU A 70 6.53 4.06 -13.83
C LEU A 70 6.82 3.20 -15.06
N PRO A 71 5.89 2.31 -15.47
CA PRO A 71 6.10 1.44 -16.62
C PRO A 71 6.07 2.23 -17.92
N ALA A 72 6.77 1.72 -18.94
CA ALA A 72 6.67 2.24 -20.30
C ALA A 72 5.26 1.98 -20.90
N GLY A 73 4.86 2.80 -21.88
CA GLY A 73 3.56 2.72 -22.54
C GLY A 73 2.55 3.77 -22.09
N GLU A 74 1.28 3.53 -22.44
CA GLU A 74 0.15 4.45 -22.23
C GLU A 74 -0.18 4.67 -20.74
N GLN A 75 0.01 5.91 -20.27
CA GLN A 75 -0.30 6.38 -18.92
C GLN A 75 -1.79 6.78 -18.82
N ARG A 76 -2.72 5.84 -19.04
CA ARG A 76 -4.15 6.10 -18.86
C ARG A 76 -4.50 6.16 -17.37
N VAL A 77 -5.38 7.08 -17.01
CA VAL A 77 -5.93 7.26 -15.65
C VAL A 77 -6.49 5.95 -15.09
N ASP A 78 -6.26 5.70 -13.80
CA ASP A 78 -6.74 4.55 -13.02
C ASP A 78 -6.48 3.18 -13.70
N SER A 79 -5.28 2.94 -14.25
CA SER A 79 -5.04 1.73 -15.07
C SER A 79 -3.70 1.01 -14.91
N ILE A 80 -2.78 1.53 -14.10
CA ILE A 80 -1.49 0.91 -13.80
C ILE A 80 -1.50 0.43 -12.33
N PRO A 81 -1.41 -0.89 -12.06
CA PRO A 81 -1.44 -1.40 -10.69
C PRO A 81 -0.18 -1.02 -9.90
N LEU A 82 -0.36 -0.65 -8.64
CA LEU A 82 0.72 -0.27 -7.73
C LEU A 82 1.29 -1.47 -6.97
N VAL A 83 2.63 -1.53 -6.89
CA VAL A 83 3.36 -2.41 -5.99
C VAL A 83 4.30 -1.59 -5.11
N VAL A 84 4.12 -1.61 -3.79
CA VAL A 84 5.08 -1.02 -2.85
C VAL A 84 6.14 -2.05 -2.49
N LEU A 85 7.42 -1.72 -2.58
CA LEU A 85 8.53 -2.59 -2.18
C LEU A 85 9.18 -2.12 -0.87
N ILE A 86 9.40 -3.04 0.07
CA ILE A 86 10.13 -2.79 1.32
C ILE A 86 11.33 -3.73 1.41
N HIS A 87 12.53 -3.17 1.38
CA HIS A 87 13.78 -3.93 1.25
C HIS A 87 14.20 -4.70 2.51
N GLY A 88 15.14 -5.64 2.34
CA GLY A 88 15.68 -6.49 3.41
C GLY A 88 16.85 -5.87 4.19
N GLY A 89 17.73 -6.72 4.74
CA GLY A 89 18.93 -6.28 5.46
C GLY A 89 18.83 -6.24 6.99
N ALA A 90 17.95 -7.07 7.58
CA ALA A 90 17.85 -7.29 9.03
C ALA A 90 17.72 -5.99 9.87
N TRP A 91 16.92 -5.04 9.37
CA TRP A 91 16.70 -3.70 9.93
C TRP A 91 17.98 -2.89 10.20
N GLN A 92 19.10 -3.16 9.51
CA GLN A 92 20.40 -2.52 9.76
C GLN A 92 20.91 -1.74 8.56
N SER A 93 21.63 -0.64 8.82
CA SER A 93 22.02 0.38 7.83
C SER A 93 23.12 -0.04 6.83
N ALA A 94 23.33 -1.34 6.64
CA ALA A 94 24.36 -1.89 5.76
C ALA A 94 23.89 -2.14 4.31
N LEU A 95 22.57 -2.17 4.10
CA LEU A 95 21.89 -2.24 2.80
C LEU A 95 20.75 -1.20 2.82
N GLY A 96 20.35 -0.67 1.66
CA GLY A 96 19.20 0.22 1.50
C GLY A 96 18.22 -0.31 0.45
N ALA A 97 17.35 0.58 -0.05
CA ALA A 97 16.42 0.31 -1.15
C ALA A 97 17.12 0.05 -2.51
N ASP A 98 18.42 0.36 -2.61
CA ASP A 98 19.26 0.10 -3.78
C ASP A 98 19.32 -1.38 -4.18
N ILE A 99 19.28 -2.28 -3.19
CA ILE A 99 19.28 -3.74 -3.43
C ILE A 99 18.02 -4.22 -4.17
N PHE A 100 16.99 -3.38 -4.24
CA PHE A 100 15.70 -3.65 -4.87
C PHE A 100 15.52 -2.94 -6.22
N GLU A 101 16.48 -2.14 -6.71
CA GLU A 101 16.39 -1.54 -8.05
C GLU A 101 16.15 -2.59 -9.17
N PRO A 102 16.82 -3.78 -9.19
CA PRO A 102 16.56 -4.78 -10.22
C PRO A 102 15.11 -5.30 -10.18
N LEU A 103 14.60 -5.60 -8.97
CA LEU A 103 13.22 -6.06 -8.76
C LEU A 103 12.21 -4.97 -9.14
N ALA A 104 12.49 -3.71 -8.84
CA ALA A 104 11.63 -2.59 -9.22
C ALA A 104 11.56 -2.41 -10.74
N ARG A 105 12.68 -2.60 -11.46
CA ARG A 105 12.72 -2.57 -12.92
C ARG A 105 12.04 -3.78 -13.55
N ASP A 106 12.31 -4.99 -13.07
CA ASP A 106 11.67 -6.22 -13.58
C ASP A 106 10.14 -6.22 -13.40
N LEU A 107 9.62 -5.53 -12.37
CA LEU A 107 8.19 -5.32 -12.16
C LEU A 107 7.63 -4.16 -13.01
N ALA A 108 8.39 -3.07 -13.21
CA ALA A 108 7.98 -1.98 -14.10
C ALA A 108 7.94 -2.44 -15.58
N ASP A 109 8.87 -3.27 -16.02
CA ASP A 109 8.87 -3.91 -17.35
C ASP A 109 7.70 -4.90 -17.53
N ARG A 110 7.03 -5.30 -16.43
CA ARG A 110 5.78 -6.08 -16.41
C ARG A 110 4.51 -5.22 -16.31
N GLY A 111 4.63 -3.89 -16.39
CA GLY A 111 3.48 -2.97 -16.46
C GLY A 111 2.95 -2.48 -15.11
N MET A 112 3.67 -2.69 -14.01
CA MET A 112 3.31 -2.17 -12.68
C MET A 112 3.97 -0.82 -12.40
N ALA A 113 3.29 0.06 -11.65
CA ALA A 113 3.96 1.17 -10.98
C ALA A 113 4.59 0.62 -9.69
N VAL A 114 5.86 0.95 -9.43
CA VAL A 114 6.60 0.35 -8.30
C VAL A 114 7.15 1.42 -7.37
N TYR A 115 6.71 1.43 -6.12
CA TYR A 115 7.12 2.40 -5.10
C TYR A 115 8.12 1.76 -4.13
N ASN A 116 9.42 1.91 -4.42
CA ASN A 116 10.52 1.31 -3.66
C ASN A 116 10.92 2.20 -2.47
N VAL A 117 10.77 1.72 -1.24
CA VAL A 117 10.86 2.53 0.00
C VAL A 117 12.22 2.37 0.69
N GLU A 118 12.93 3.49 0.87
CA GLU A 118 14.06 3.63 1.81
C GLU A 118 13.53 4.13 3.17
N TYR A 119 14.17 3.73 4.29
CA TYR A 119 13.70 4.06 5.65
C TYR A 119 14.85 4.01 6.67
N ARG A 120 14.81 4.73 7.81
CA ARG A 120 15.94 4.68 8.76
C ARG A 120 16.09 3.31 9.41
N ARG A 121 17.34 2.85 9.56
CA ARG A 121 17.70 1.53 10.10
C ARG A 121 18.63 1.61 11.33
N VAL A 122 18.77 0.49 12.05
CA VAL A 122 19.74 0.36 13.14
C VAL A 122 21.14 0.64 12.60
N GLY A 123 21.85 1.57 13.24
CA GLY A 123 23.14 2.09 12.77
C GLY A 123 23.05 3.50 12.17
N SER A 124 21.86 3.91 11.69
CA SER A 124 21.61 5.20 11.02
C SER A 124 20.37 5.93 11.57
N GLY A 125 20.12 5.83 12.88
CA GLY A 125 19.02 6.52 13.57
C GLY A 125 17.69 5.78 13.62
N GLY A 126 17.59 4.62 12.95
CA GLY A 126 16.45 3.71 13.03
C GLY A 126 16.50 2.74 14.23
N GLY A 127 15.77 1.64 14.10
CA GLY A 127 15.36 0.78 15.20
C GLY A 127 14.05 1.27 15.83
N TRP A 128 13.71 0.78 17.02
CA TRP A 128 12.46 1.14 17.69
C TRP A 128 12.45 2.58 18.24
N PRO A 129 11.43 3.42 17.96
CA PRO A 129 10.28 3.18 17.08
C PRO A 129 10.49 3.70 15.63
N ALA A 130 11.58 4.41 15.37
CA ALA A 130 11.82 5.16 14.13
C ALA A 130 11.63 4.34 12.85
N THR A 131 12.22 3.14 12.73
CA THR A 131 12.04 2.28 11.54
C THR A 131 10.57 1.99 11.22
N PHE A 132 9.75 1.75 12.25
CA PHE A 132 8.33 1.45 12.09
C PHE A 132 7.52 2.71 11.76
N ARG A 133 7.88 3.87 12.35
CA ARG A 133 7.30 5.17 12.00
C ARG A 133 7.59 5.55 10.55
N ASP A 134 8.82 5.31 10.10
CA ASP A 134 9.28 5.65 8.76
C ASP A 134 8.55 4.85 7.69
N VAL A 135 8.44 3.53 7.86
CA VAL A 135 7.67 2.68 6.94
C VAL A 135 6.18 3.01 6.97
N ALA A 136 5.61 3.28 8.15
CA ALA A 136 4.21 3.73 8.26
C ALA A 136 3.98 5.05 7.49
N SER A 137 4.87 6.03 7.63
CA SER A 137 4.84 7.29 6.90
C SER A 137 5.01 7.10 5.39
N ALA A 138 5.91 6.20 4.94
CA ALA A 138 6.12 5.91 3.52
C ALA A 138 4.86 5.30 2.89
N LEU A 139 4.27 4.30 3.55
CA LEU A 139 2.99 3.70 3.13
C LEU A 139 1.90 4.77 3.05
N ASP A 140 1.72 5.58 4.10
CA ASP A 140 0.70 6.64 4.11
C ASP A 140 0.97 7.77 3.09
N HIS A 141 2.21 7.91 2.60
CA HIS A 141 2.57 8.85 1.54
C HIS A 141 2.14 8.38 0.14
N VAL A 142 1.79 7.11 -0.05
CA VAL A 142 1.22 6.64 -1.34
C VAL A 142 -0.01 7.47 -1.73
N ALA A 143 -0.86 7.83 -0.75
CA ALA A 143 -2.01 8.71 -0.96
C ALA A 143 -1.66 10.17 -1.32
N VAL A 144 -0.38 10.52 -1.45
CA VAL A 144 0.14 11.78 -2.00
C VAL A 144 0.80 11.56 -3.38
N VAL A 145 1.34 10.36 -3.63
CA VAL A 145 1.89 9.94 -4.93
C VAL A 145 0.76 9.71 -5.95
N ASP A 146 -0.26 8.94 -5.57
CA ASP A 146 -1.53 8.72 -6.31
C ASP A 146 -2.06 10.03 -6.93
N LYS A 147 -2.21 11.07 -6.12
CA LYS A 147 -2.76 12.38 -6.54
C LYS A 147 -1.84 13.19 -7.46
N GLN A 148 -0.59 12.76 -7.65
CA GLN A 148 0.37 13.34 -8.60
C GLN A 148 0.50 12.48 -9.86
N PHE A 149 0.18 11.18 -9.77
CA PHE A 149 0.33 10.19 -10.83
C PHE A 149 -0.99 9.42 -11.02
N PRO A 150 -2.05 10.08 -11.51
CA PRO A 150 -3.40 9.52 -11.60
C PRO A 150 -3.53 8.36 -12.60
N GLN A 151 -2.45 7.97 -13.30
CA GLN A 151 -2.41 6.72 -14.05
C GLN A 151 -2.36 5.46 -13.15
N ILE A 152 -1.92 5.63 -11.89
CA ILE A 152 -1.85 4.55 -10.89
C ILE A 152 -3.25 4.26 -10.37
N THR A 153 -3.63 2.98 -10.29
CA THR A 153 -4.76 2.55 -9.43
C THR A 153 -4.23 2.11 -8.07
N THR A 154 -4.93 2.52 -7.01
CA THR A 154 -4.76 2.02 -5.64
C THR A 154 -6.04 1.33 -5.16
N ASP A 155 -6.75 0.63 -6.06
CA ASP A 155 -7.88 -0.25 -5.69
C ASP A 155 -7.39 -1.62 -5.20
N ASP A 156 -6.19 -2.03 -5.63
CA ASP A 156 -5.52 -3.30 -5.32
C ASP A 156 -4.09 -3.07 -4.79
N GLU A 157 -3.99 -2.42 -3.62
CA GLU A 157 -2.73 -2.05 -2.98
C GLU A 157 -1.86 -3.26 -2.55
N LEU A 158 -1.02 -3.74 -3.46
CA LEU A 158 -0.01 -4.77 -3.15
C LEU A 158 1.22 -4.18 -2.47
N VAL A 159 1.60 -4.77 -1.32
CA VAL A 159 2.94 -4.56 -0.72
C VAL A 159 3.75 -5.86 -0.78
N VAL A 160 4.99 -5.74 -1.24
CA VAL A 160 5.98 -6.83 -1.26
C VAL A 160 7.14 -6.44 -0.35
N GLY A 161 7.68 -7.39 0.39
CA GLY A 161 8.90 -7.16 1.14
C GLY A 161 9.79 -8.38 1.25
N HIS A 162 11.07 -8.16 1.54
CA HIS A 162 12.05 -9.23 1.76
C HIS A 162 12.60 -9.23 3.18
N SER A 163 12.70 -10.40 3.82
CA SER A 163 13.36 -10.54 5.13
C SER A 163 12.77 -9.57 6.16
N ALA A 164 13.57 -8.67 6.73
CA ALA A 164 13.08 -7.56 7.57
C ALA A 164 11.95 -6.74 6.92
N GLY A 165 12.05 -6.43 5.63
CA GLY A 165 11.02 -5.76 4.85
C GLY A 165 9.75 -6.58 4.66
N ALA A 166 9.84 -7.91 4.63
CA ALA A 166 8.67 -8.79 4.57
C ALA A 166 7.85 -8.74 5.88
N GLN A 167 8.54 -8.71 7.03
CA GLN A 167 7.88 -8.47 8.32
C GLN A 167 7.20 -7.10 8.35
N LEU A 168 7.88 -6.05 7.85
CA LEU A 168 7.34 -4.69 7.76
C LEU A 168 6.14 -4.59 6.79
N ALA A 169 6.14 -5.33 5.68
CA ALA A 169 5.05 -5.39 4.71
C ALA A 169 3.79 -6.04 5.30
N VAL A 170 3.90 -7.22 5.91
CA VAL A 170 2.75 -7.92 6.52
C VAL A 170 2.24 -7.14 7.74
N TRP A 171 3.13 -6.56 8.54
CA TRP A 171 2.73 -5.61 9.58
C TRP A 171 1.97 -4.40 9.00
N GLY A 172 2.40 -3.90 7.83
CA GLY A 172 1.77 -2.83 7.07
C GLY A 172 0.25 -3.02 6.86
N GLY A 173 -0.19 -4.21 6.45
CA GLY A 173 -1.63 -4.55 6.34
C GLY A 173 -2.37 -4.43 7.67
N THR A 174 -1.78 -4.99 8.73
CA THR A 174 -2.39 -5.04 10.08
C THR A 174 -2.49 -3.68 10.79
N ARG A 175 -1.80 -2.62 10.30
CA ARG A 175 -1.73 -1.28 10.91
C ARG A 175 -3.10 -0.69 11.27
N HIS A 176 -4.15 -1.04 10.51
CA HIS A 176 -5.49 -0.50 10.68
C HIS A 176 -6.26 -1.08 11.88
N LYS A 177 -5.72 -2.11 12.54
CA LYS A 177 -6.31 -2.79 13.73
C LYS A 177 -5.57 -2.44 15.03
N LEU A 178 -4.45 -1.72 14.92
CA LEU A 178 -3.67 -1.20 16.04
C LEU A 178 -4.43 -0.08 16.77
N LYS A 179 -4.15 0.10 18.07
CA LYS A 179 -4.75 1.17 18.91
C LYS A 179 -4.14 2.52 18.57
N ASP A 180 -4.87 3.61 18.80
CA ASP A 180 -4.47 4.98 18.45
C ASP A 180 -3.11 5.47 19.02
N ASP A 181 -2.62 4.83 20.08
CA ASP A 181 -1.34 5.08 20.76
C ASP A 181 -0.20 4.14 20.32
N GLU A 182 -0.49 3.11 19.52
CA GLU A 182 0.48 2.15 19.00
C GLU A 182 1.19 2.68 17.74
N VAL A 183 2.43 2.24 17.52
CA VAL A 183 3.26 2.75 16.41
C VAL A 183 2.63 2.40 15.06
N GLY A 184 2.58 3.36 14.14
CA GLY A 184 2.00 3.15 12.80
C GLY A 184 0.47 3.03 12.76
N SER A 185 -0.24 3.19 13.89
CA SER A 185 -1.71 3.17 13.93
C SER A 185 -2.37 4.27 13.09
N ARG A 186 -3.68 4.12 12.84
CA ARG A 186 -4.50 5.04 12.01
C ARG A 186 -3.92 5.29 10.60
N PRO A 187 -3.63 4.24 9.81
CA PRO A 187 -3.12 4.37 8.46
C PRO A 187 -4.04 5.14 7.52
N VAL A 188 -3.43 5.85 6.57
CA VAL A 188 -4.10 6.48 5.43
C VAL A 188 -4.18 5.51 4.24
N PHE A 189 -3.11 4.75 4.02
CA PHE A 189 -3.00 3.71 2.99
C PHE A 189 -3.12 2.32 3.62
N ARG A 190 -3.87 1.41 2.98
CA ARG A 190 -4.07 0.05 3.49
C ARG A 190 -3.69 -0.97 2.42
N PRO A 191 -2.67 -1.81 2.65
CA PRO A 191 -2.46 -2.98 1.80
C PRO A 191 -3.71 -3.86 1.79
N THR A 192 -4.30 -4.10 0.62
CA THR A 192 -5.36 -5.10 0.44
C THR A 192 -4.78 -6.51 0.31
N ARG A 193 -3.49 -6.63 -0.06
CA ARG A 193 -2.80 -7.89 -0.34
C ARG A 193 -1.30 -7.78 -0.09
N VAL A 194 -0.64 -8.84 0.38
CA VAL A 194 0.79 -8.83 0.74
C VAL A 194 1.56 -10.05 0.24
N VAL A 195 2.75 -9.84 -0.35
CA VAL A 195 3.72 -10.91 -0.65
C VAL A 195 4.94 -10.80 0.27
N SER A 196 5.18 -11.84 1.06
CA SER A 196 6.28 -11.92 2.02
C SER A 196 7.40 -12.83 1.51
N LEU A 197 8.53 -12.27 1.09
CA LEU A 197 9.70 -13.01 0.62
C LEU A 197 10.66 -13.31 1.80
N ALA A 198 10.78 -14.57 2.21
CA ALA A 198 11.66 -15.04 3.30
C ALA A 198 11.49 -14.31 4.66
N GLY A 199 10.26 -13.92 5.00
CA GLY A 199 9.96 -13.07 6.16
C GLY A 199 9.99 -13.76 7.53
N PRO A 200 10.52 -13.10 8.58
CA PRO A 200 10.42 -13.54 9.98
C PRO A 200 9.06 -13.12 10.57
N LEU A 201 8.00 -13.77 10.11
CA LEU A 201 6.61 -13.42 10.44
C LEU A 201 6.14 -13.86 11.85
N ASP A 202 6.98 -14.59 12.59
CA ASP A 202 6.85 -14.83 14.03
C ASP A 202 8.13 -14.33 14.72
N MET A 203 8.15 -13.03 15.03
CA MET A 203 9.33 -12.33 15.55
C MET A 203 9.75 -12.87 16.92
N VAL A 204 8.80 -13.33 17.75
CA VAL A 204 9.10 -13.97 19.03
C VAL A 204 9.76 -15.34 18.83
N TYR A 205 9.30 -16.15 17.87
CA TYR A 205 9.98 -17.40 17.50
C TYR A 205 11.39 -17.12 16.98
N ALA A 206 11.56 -16.24 15.99
CA ALA A 206 12.86 -15.91 15.41
C ALA A 206 13.85 -15.39 16.47
N ALA A 207 13.45 -14.41 17.30
CA ALA A 207 14.30 -13.86 18.37
C ALA A 207 14.64 -14.88 19.47
N THR A 208 13.79 -15.89 19.71
CA THR A 208 14.09 -16.98 20.67
C THR A 208 14.89 -18.13 20.08
N HIS A 209 15.07 -18.17 18.76
CA HIS A 209 15.84 -19.18 18.03
C HIS A 209 17.17 -18.66 17.47
N GLY A 210 17.56 -17.42 17.81
CA GLY A 210 18.91 -16.88 17.56
C GLY A 210 18.97 -15.58 16.76
N ASP A 211 17.83 -14.97 16.39
CA ASP A 211 17.82 -13.68 15.69
C ASP A 211 18.03 -12.50 16.66
N ASP A 212 19.29 -12.22 16.97
CA ASP A 212 19.71 -11.02 17.72
C ASP A 212 19.46 -9.71 16.95
N ARG A 213 19.16 -9.74 15.64
CA ARG A 213 18.85 -8.53 14.85
C ARG A 213 17.46 -8.01 15.18
N ILE A 214 16.47 -8.90 15.35
CA ILE A 214 15.15 -8.55 15.90
C ILE A 214 15.29 -7.96 17.31
N VAL A 215 16.08 -8.61 18.17
CA VAL A 215 16.34 -8.15 19.55
C VAL A 215 16.95 -6.75 19.55
N THR A 216 17.87 -6.47 18.61
CA THR A 216 18.48 -5.15 18.44
C THR A 216 17.49 -4.12 17.89
N ALA A 217 16.74 -4.46 16.84
CA ALA A 217 15.77 -3.56 16.19
C ALA A 217 14.64 -3.14 17.12
N LEU A 218 14.11 -4.08 17.92
CA LEU A 218 13.07 -3.82 18.93
C LEU A 218 13.66 -3.30 20.25
N GLY A 219 14.98 -3.19 20.38
CA GLY A 219 15.66 -2.68 21.58
C GLY A 219 15.41 -3.52 22.84
N GLY A 220 15.32 -4.85 22.69
CA GLY A 220 15.11 -5.81 23.76
C GLY A 220 14.56 -7.16 23.28
N THR A 221 14.76 -8.20 24.09
CA THR A 221 14.18 -9.54 23.85
C THR A 221 12.66 -9.56 24.11
N PRO A 222 11.91 -10.58 23.64
CA PRO A 222 10.47 -10.71 23.90
C PRO A 222 10.07 -10.62 25.38
N ARG A 223 10.97 -10.97 26.32
CA ARG A 223 10.72 -10.89 27.76
C ARG A 223 10.97 -9.50 28.35
N GLN A 224 11.78 -8.67 27.69
CA GLN A 224 12.16 -7.34 28.17
C GLN A 224 11.22 -6.25 27.65
N VAL A 225 10.74 -6.40 26.41
CA VAL A 225 9.88 -5.41 25.74
C VAL A 225 8.67 -6.06 25.04
N PRO A 226 7.89 -6.94 25.73
CA PRO A 226 6.82 -7.73 25.10
C PRO A 226 5.79 -6.86 24.36
N GLN A 227 5.50 -5.64 24.86
CA GLN A 227 4.60 -4.70 24.21
C GLN A 227 5.07 -4.26 22.82
N ARG A 228 6.39 -4.21 22.57
CA ARG A 228 6.93 -3.84 21.25
C ARG A 228 6.69 -4.94 20.22
N TYR A 229 6.97 -6.19 20.60
CA TYR A 229 6.64 -7.36 19.77
C TYR A 229 5.14 -7.41 19.51
N ALA A 230 4.30 -7.23 20.55
CA ALA A 230 2.84 -7.23 20.39
C ALA A 230 2.30 -6.14 19.45
N MET A 231 3.03 -5.05 19.16
CA MET A 231 2.61 -4.00 18.22
C MET A 231 3.05 -4.23 16.76
N VAL A 232 4.07 -5.08 16.49
CA VAL A 232 4.67 -5.20 15.15
C VAL A 232 4.99 -6.62 14.68
N ASP A 233 4.85 -7.62 15.56
CA ASP A 233 5.01 -9.04 15.21
C ASP A 233 3.77 -9.52 14.43
N PRO A 234 3.91 -9.93 13.15
CA PRO A 234 2.76 -10.23 12.30
C PRO A 234 1.85 -11.33 12.86
N ILE A 235 2.42 -12.40 13.43
CA ILE A 235 1.63 -13.51 14.00
C ILE A 235 0.81 -13.10 15.23
N GLN A 236 1.12 -11.96 15.87
CA GLN A 236 0.38 -11.42 17.02
C GLN A 236 -0.71 -10.40 16.61
N ASN A 237 -0.67 -9.90 15.37
CA ASN A 237 -1.53 -8.82 14.87
C ASN A 237 -2.40 -9.25 13.68
N ILE A 238 -2.55 -10.56 13.46
CA ILE A 238 -3.18 -11.15 12.27
C ILE A 238 -4.49 -10.45 11.89
N ASP A 239 -4.56 -10.10 10.61
CA ASP A 239 -5.80 -9.77 9.93
C ASP A 239 -6.19 -10.91 8.99
N PRO A 240 -7.33 -11.59 9.21
CA PRO A 240 -7.79 -12.63 8.29
C PRO A 240 -8.33 -12.06 6.98
N ASP A 241 -8.69 -10.77 6.97
CA ASP A 241 -9.31 -10.08 5.83
C ASP A 241 -8.27 -9.52 4.82
N THR A 242 -6.96 -9.68 5.10
CA THR A 242 -5.84 -9.28 4.22
C THR A 242 -5.07 -10.53 3.74
N PRO A 243 -5.22 -10.99 2.49
CA PRO A 243 -4.47 -12.12 1.93
C PRO A 243 -2.95 -11.97 1.98
N VAL A 244 -2.25 -13.05 2.35
CA VAL A 244 -0.77 -13.09 2.43
C VAL A 244 -0.15 -14.30 1.74
N VAL A 245 0.63 -14.09 0.68
CA VAL A 245 1.45 -15.13 0.04
C VAL A 245 2.86 -15.10 0.61
N ALA A 246 3.24 -16.13 1.37
CA ALA A 246 4.52 -16.21 2.07
C ALA A 246 5.51 -17.15 1.35
N ILE A 247 6.31 -16.58 0.45
CA ILE A 247 7.32 -17.29 -0.35
C ILE A 247 8.59 -17.52 0.48
N HIS A 248 9.09 -18.76 0.56
CA HIS A 248 10.27 -19.08 1.37
C HIS A 248 11.12 -20.22 0.79
N GLY A 249 12.45 -20.08 0.77
CA GLY A 249 13.37 -21.15 0.37
C GLY A 249 13.50 -22.26 1.43
N THR A 250 13.45 -23.53 1.04
CA THR A 250 13.57 -24.67 1.99
C THR A 250 14.97 -24.83 2.58
N ALA A 251 16.00 -24.23 1.96
CA ALA A 251 17.39 -24.24 2.40
C ALA A 251 17.84 -22.91 3.04
N ASP A 252 16.92 -22.01 3.38
CA ASP A 252 17.22 -20.79 4.12
C ASP A 252 17.83 -21.10 5.52
N ARG A 253 18.80 -20.28 5.92
CA ARG A 253 19.60 -20.36 7.15
C ARG A 253 19.76 -19.01 7.85
N VAL A 254 19.17 -17.95 7.31
CA VAL A 254 19.11 -16.60 7.90
C VAL A 254 17.77 -16.46 8.61
N VAL A 255 16.68 -16.74 7.89
CA VAL A 255 15.35 -16.92 8.47
C VAL A 255 14.95 -18.38 8.26
N SER A 256 14.36 -19.03 9.27
CA SER A 256 13.85 -20.39 9.07
C SER A 256 12.52 -20.33 8.30
N PRO A 257 12.29 -21.18 7.27
CA PRO A 257 11.00 -21.27 6.56
C PRO A 257 9.83 -21.65 7.47
N VAL A 258 10.13 -22.17 8.67
CA VAL A 258 9.18 -22.36 9.76
C VAL A 258 8.48 -21.04 10.17
N ASN A 259 9.06 -19.86 9.94
CA ASN A 259 8.37 -18.57 10.16
C ASN A 259 7.13 -18.41 9.27
N SER A 260 7.32 -18.48 7.95
CA SER A 260 6.22 -18.38 6.99
C SER A 260 5.18 -19.46 7.24
N GLN A 261 5.62 -20.70 7.46
CA GLN A 261 4.74 -21.83 7.78
C GLN A 261 3.90 -21.53 9.03
N ARG A 262 4.51 -21.11 10.15
CA ARG A 262 3.81 -20.80 11.41
C ARG A 262 2.80 -19.66 11.29
N TYR A 263 3.13 -18.64 10.50
CA TYR A 263 2.24 -17.50 10.25
C TYR A 263 1.04 -17.91 9.41
N VAL A 264 1.25 -18.56 8.26
CA VAL A 264 0.18 -19.06 7.38
C VAL A 264 -0.76 -20.01 8.15
N ASP A 265 -0.18 -20.95 8.89
CA ASP A 265 -0.88 -21.82 9.84
C ASP A 265 -1.80 -21.06 10.81
N ALA A 266 -1.40 -19.86 11.25
CA ALA A 266 -2.12 -19.04 12.23
C ALA A 266 -3.18 -18.14 11.59
N VAL A 267 -3.01 -17.72 10.34
CA VAL A 267 -4.04 -17.02 9.55
C VAL A 267 -5.17 -17.99 9.17
N VAL A 268 -4.81 -19.15 8.60
CA VAL A 268 -5.77 -20.20 8.21
C VAL A 268 -6.55 -20.74 9.42
N ARG A 269 -5.92 -20.87 10.59
CA ARG A 269 -6.62 -21.22 11.85
C ARG A 269 -7.62 -20.16 12.34
N GLN A 270 -7.54 -18.92 11.86
CA GLN A 270 -8.50 -17.85 12.14
C GLN A 270 -9.54 -17.68 11.01
N GLY A 271 -9.45 -18.48 9.95
CA GLY A 271 -10.36 -18.43 8.80
C GLY A 271 -10.01 -17.36 7.77
N GLY A 272 -8.82 -16.77 7.84
CA GLY A 272 -8.29 -15.86 6.83
C GLY A 272 -7.52 -16.56 5.72
N ASP A 273 -7.19 -15.82 4.68
CA ASP A 273 -6.46 -16.31 3.53
C ASP A 273 -4.94 -16.10 3.65
N ALA A 274 -4.17 -17.17 3.44
CA ALA A 274 -2.71 -17.12 3.32
C ALA A 274 -2.14 -18.42 2.73
N GLU A 275 -1.10 -18.31 1.90
CA GLU A 275 -0.40 -19.46 1.28
C GLU A 275 1.08 -19.49 1.64
N ALA A 276 1.68 -20.68 1.70
CA ALA A 276 3.10 -20.89 2.00
C ALA A 276 3.85 -21.49 0.80
N VAL A 277 4.28 -20.64 -0.14
CA VAL A 277 5.03 -21.07 -1.34
C VAL A 277 6.46 -21.46 -0.96
N LEU A 278 6.67 -22.73 -0.66
CA LEU A 278 7.99 -23.27 -0.35
C LEU A 278 8.77 -23.60 -1.63
N ILE A 279 9.95 -22.99 -1.78
CA ILE A 279 10.83 -23.15 -2.95
C ILE A 279 11.95 -24.13 -2.59
N ASP A 280 11.94 -25.32 -3.19
CA ASP A 280 12.88 -26.37 -2.82
C ASP A 280 14.31 -26.03 -3.25
N GLY A 281 15.27 -26.18 -2.31
CA GLY A 281 16.67 -25.79 -2.48
C GLY A 281 16.93 -24.28 -2.41
N GLY A 282 15.89 -23.44 -2.47
CA GLY A 282 16.01 -21.98 -2.38
C GLY A 282 16.59 -21.51 -1.04
N ASN A 283 17.29 -20.38 -1.06
CA ASN A 283 17.94 -19.77 0.10
C ASN A 283 17.43 -18.33 0.37
N HIS A 284 17.97 -17.66 1.38
CA HIS A 284 17.50 -16.33 1.80
C HIS A 284 17.51 -15.28 0.68
N GLY A 285 18.53 -15.28 -0.17
CA GLY A 285 18.69 -14.28 -1.23
C GLY A 285 18.04 -14.66 -2.55
N SER A 286 17.92 -15.96 -2.86
CA SER A 286 17.50 -16.40 -4.20
C SER A 286 16.04 -16.09 -4.53
N VAL A 287 15.20 -15.84 -3.52
CA VAL A 287 13.84 -15.30 -3.72
C VAL A 287 13.80 -13.84 -4.20
N VAL A 288 14.94 -13.14 -4.26
CA VAL A 288 15.06 -11.74 -4.74
C VAL A 288 16.28 -11.49 -5.65
N THR A 289 17.02 -12.53 -6.05
CA THR A 289 18.23 -12.38 -6.90
C THR A 289 17.90 -12.76 -8.34
N SER A 290 18.13 -11.86 -9.29
CA SER A 290 17.62 -12.01 -10.66
C SER A 290 18.28 -13.10 -11.52
N ASP A 291 19.42 -13.67 -11.09
CA ASP A 291 20.04 -14.84 -11.72
C ASP A 291 19.61 -16.19 -11.11
N ALA A 292 18.74 -16.17 -10.08
CA ALA A 292 18.26 -17.38 -9.41
C ALA A 292 17.19 -18.11 -10.24
N ALA A 293 17.21 -19.45 -10.20
CA ALA A 293 16.33 -20.29 -11.01
C ALA A 293 14.84 -20.14 -10.64
N GLU A 294 14.55 -19.78 -9.39
CA GLU A 294 13.21 -19.51 -8.90
C GLU A 294 12.68 -18.09 -9.17
N TYR A 295 13.55 -17.14 -9.50
CA TYR A 295 13.19 -15.72 -9.58
C TYR A 295 12.06 -15.40 -10.57
N PRO A 296 11.99 -16.00 -11.78
CA PRO A 296 10.85 -15.81 -12.68
C PRO A 296 9.51 -16.20 -12.03
N ARG A 297 9.47 -17.29 -11.25
CA ARG A 297 8.26 -17.72 -10.52
C ARG A 297 7.90 -16.72 -9.41
N VAL A 298 8.87 -16.10 -8.76
CA VAL A 298 8.61 -15.04 -7.75
C VAL A 298 7.97 -13.83 -8.42
N LEU A 299 8.52 -13.36 -9.55
CA LEU A 299 7.93 -12.28 -10.33
C LEU A 299 6.51 -12.64 -10.81
N ASP A 300 6.29 -13.86 -11.29
CA ASP A 300 4.97 -14.32 -11.74
C ASP A 300 3.94 -14.33 -10.61
N ILE A 301 4.32 -14.74 -9.39
CA ILE A 301 3.44 -14.67 -8.21
C ILE A 301 3.15 -13.21 -7.84
N ILE A 302 4.13 -12.31 -7.84
CA ILE A 302 3.91 -10.88 -7.57
C ILE A 302 3.00 -10.25 -8.63
N THR A 303 3.19 -10.59 -9.91
CA THR A 303 2.39 -10.04 -11.02
C THR A 303 0.95 -10.57 -11.00
N GLY A 304 0.76 -11.86 -10.71
CA GLY A 304 -0.58 -12.44 -10.52
C GLY A 304 -1.27 -11.82 -9.30
N ALA A 305 -0.54 -11.65 -8.20
CA ALA A 305 -1.05 -10.99 -7.00
C ALA A 305 -1.43 -9.52 -7.25
N SER A 306 -0.86 -8.80 -8.22
CA SER A 306 -1.27 -7.44 -8.58
C SER A 306 -2.31 -7.34 -9.71
N GLN A 307 -2.84 -8.48 -10.20
CA GLN A 307 -3.76 -8.51 -11.36
C GLN A 307 -5.02 -9.37 -11.14
N ALA A 308 -5.03 -10.25 -10.15
CA ALA A 308 -6.17 -11.10 -9.84
C ALA A 308 -7.26 -10.36 -9.05
N ASP A 309 -8.53 -10.59 -9.41
CA ASP A 309 -9.64 -10.40 -8.48
C ASP A 309 -9.38 -11.22 -7.20
N VAL A 310 -9.94 -10.77 -6.06
CA VAL A 310 -9.63 -11.33 -4.72
C VAL A 310 -9.95 -12.84 -4.59
N GLU A 311 -10.75 -13.41 -5.49
CA GLU A 311 -11.11 -14.84 -5.50
C GLU A 311 -10.15 -15.74 -6.31
N ASP A 312 -9.23 -15.19 -7.12
CA ASP A 312 -8.46 -15.91 -8.16
C ASP A 312 -6.99 -16.24 -7.81
N VAL A 313 -6.55 -16.05 -6.56
CA VAL A 313 -5.16 -16.31 -6.10
C VAL A 313 -4.99 -17.69 -5.41
N ALA A 314 -6.03 -18.53 -5.39
CA ALA A 314 -6.15 -19.76 -4.57
C ALA A 314 -6.04 -21.11 -5.33
#